data_AF-A0A1Z8AKE6-F1
#
_entry.id   AF-A0A1Z8AKE6-F1
#
_cell.length_a   1.000
_cell.length_b   1.000
_cell.length_c   1.000
_cell.angle_alpha   90.00
_cell.angle_beta   90.00
_cell.angle_gamma   90.00
#
_symmetry.space_group_name_H-M   'P 1'
#
loop_
_entity.id
_entity.type
_entity.pdbx_description
1 polymer ?
#
loop_
_entity_poly.entity_id
_entity_poly.type
_entity_poly.pdbx_seq_one_letter_code
_entity_poly.pdbx_strand_id
1 'polypeptide(L)' 'MGKSIKDIVSSLVDDDGIKTEVTLTMTNQTLTKIIIALLASGATIVLVAHLTKNMFPNHQISLLTADIKIIKETLKNQLK' A
#
# COMPACT_ATOMS: atom_id res chain seq x y z
N MET A 1 -30.28 -2.07 -44.54
CA MET A 1 -28.85 -2.17 -44.19
C MET A 1 -28.64 -1.59 -42.80
N GLY A 2 -28.88 -2.38 -41.74
CA GLY A 2 -28.57 -1.96 -40.38
C GLY A 2 -27.16 -2.39 -40.07
N LYS A 3 -26.20 -1.46 -39.96
CA LYS A 3 -24.89 -1.78 -39.42
C LYS A 3 -25.08 -2.23 -37.99
N SER A 4 -24.82 -3.50 -37.72
CA SER A 4 -24.98 -4.07 -36.38
C SER A 4 -23.91 -3.47 -35.47
N ILE A 5 -24.21 -3.26 -34.19
CA ILE A 5 -23.20 -2.90 -33.17
C ILE A 5 -22.01 -3.87 -33.23
N LYS A 6 -22.27 -5.11 -33.64
CA LYS A 6 -21.26 -6.14 -33.89
C LYS A 6 -20.25 -5.75 -34.99
N ASP A 7 -20.67 -5.04 -36.03
CA ASP A 7 -19.77 -4.58 -37.12
C ASP A 7 -18.92 -3.39 -36.67
N ILE A 8 -19.48 -2.51 -35.81
CA ILE A 8 -18.74 -1.40 -35.20
C ILE A 8 -17.69 -1.96 -34.22
N VAL A 9 -18.04 -2.98 -33.45
CA VAL A 9 -17.12 -3.64 -32.52
C VAL A 9 -16.08 -4.47 -33.26
N SER A 10 -16.44 -5.23 -34.31
CA SER A 10 -15.45 -5.96 -35.13
C SER A 10 -14.49 -5.00 -35.82
N SER A 11 -14.95 -3.86 -36.31
CA SER A 11 -14.08 -2.84 -36.91
C SER A 11 -13.11 -2.18 -35.91
N LEU A 12 -13.43 -2.17 -34.62
CA LEU A 12 -12.52 -1.73 -33.56
C LEU A 12 -11.55 -2.81 -33.10
N VAL A 13 -11.83 -4.08 -33.43
CA VAL A 13 -11.10 -5.26 -32.92
C VAL A 13 -10.20 -5.89 -33.99
N ASP A 14 -10.58 -5.87 -35.28
CA ASP A 14 -9.95 -6.74 -36.28
C ASP A 14 -8.90 -6.11 -37.20
N ASP A 15 -8.76 -4.78 -37.30
CA ASP A 15 -7.73 -4.21 -38.20
C ASP A 15 -6.42 -3.81 -37.51
N ASP A 16 -6.39 -3.76 -36.17
CA ASP A 16 -5.17 -3.55 -35.37
C ASP A 16 -5.37 -4.08 -33.94
N GLY A 17 -5.94 -5.29 -33.81
CA GLY A 17 -6.29 -5.90 -32.53
C GLY A 17 -5.15 -5.85 -31.51
N ILE A 18 -5.25 -4.90 -30.56
CA ILE A 18 -4.55 -4.81 -29.25
C ILE A 18 -3.10 -5.36 -29.27
N LYS A 19 -2.36 -5.07 -30.33
CA LYS A 19 -0.92 -5.30 -30.45
C LYS A 19 -0.22 -3.98 -30.62
N THR A 20 -0.60 -3.00 -29.82
CA THR A 20 0.41 -2.04 -29.36
C THR A 20 1.26 -2.80 -28.36
N GLU A 21 2.21 -3.60 -28.86
CA GLU A 21 3.43 -3.81 -28.10
C GLU A 21 4.03 -2.42 -27.96
N VAL A 22 3.60 -1.70 -26.91
CA VAL A 22 4.16 -0.40 -26.56
C VAL A 22 5.57 -0.70 -26.10
N THR A 23 6.47 -0.82 -27.06
CA THR A 23 7.90 -0.88 -26.81
C THR A 23 8.28 0.53 -26.37
N LEU A 24 8.11 0.80 -25.08
CA LEU A 24 8.58 2.03 -24.45
C LEU A 24 10.09 2.02 -24.56
N THR A 25 10.63 2.67 -25.59
CA THR A 25 12.07 2.97 -25.67
C THR A 25 12.39 4.00 -24.60
N MET A 26 12.59 3.50 -23.37
CA MET A 26 12.95 4.33 -22.25
C MET A 26 14.43 4.68 -22.36
N THR A 27 14.74 5.97 -22.39
CA THR A 27 16.12 6.41 -22.22
C THR A 27 16.62 5.99 -20.83
N ASN A 28 17.93 5.74 -20.69
CA ASN A 28 18.53 5.40 -19.38
C ASN A 28 18.12 6.38 -18.27
N GLN A 29 17.98 7.66 -18.61
CA GLN A 29 17.51 8.70 -17.69
C GLN A 29 16.07 8.46 -17.19
N THR A 30 15.17 8.01 -18.06
CA THR A 30 13.78 7.76 -17.68
C THR A 30 13.66 6.51 -16.81
N LEU A 31 14.41 5.46 -17.15
CA LEU A 31 14.50 4.25 -16.33
C LEU A 31 15.04 4.56 -14.93
N THR A 32 16.14 5.34 -14.84
CA THR A 32 16.71 5.77 -13.57
C THR A 32 15.71 6.57 -12.73
N LYS A 33 14.94 7.48 -13.33
CA LYS A 33 13.90 8.24 -12.61
C LYS A 33 12.82 7.32 -12.04
N ILE A 34 12.38 6.32 -12.79
CA ILE A 34 11.38 5.34 -12.33
C ILE A 34 11.94 4.52 -11.17
N ILE A 35 13.18 4.04 -11.27
CA ILE A 35 13.84 3.27 -10.20
C ILE A 35 13.96 4.11 -8.93
N ILE A 36 14.41 5.36 -9.04
CA ILE A 36 14.54 6.26 -7.89
C ILE A 36 13.16 6.55 -7.27
N ALA A 37 12.13 6.77 -8.08
CA ALA A 37 10.77 7.00 -7.59
C ALA A 37 10.23 5.78 -6.83
N LEU A 38 10.45 4.57 -7.36
CA LEU A 38 10.08 3.31 -6.69
C LEU A 38 10.81 3.14 -5.36
N LEU A 39 12.13 3.35 -5.33
CA LEU A 39 12.93 3.25 -4.11
C LEU A 39 12.49 4.29 -3.06
N ALA A 40 12.23 5.53 -3.47
CA ALA A 40 11.75 6.58 -2.58
C ALA A 40 10.36 6.25 -1.99
N SER A 41 9.46 5.72 -2.82
CA SER A 41 8.13 5.27 -2.37
C SER A 41 8.21 4.11 -1.38
N GLY A 42 9.07 3.12 -1.63
CA GLY A 42 9.30 2.00 -0.71
C GLY A 42 9.87 2.47 0.64
N ALA A 43 10.89 3.33 0.61
CA ALA A 43 11.51 3.88 1.82
C ALA A 43 10.52 4.70 2.66
N THR A 44 9.72 5.56 2.03
CA THR A 44 8.72 6.38 2.73
C THR A 44 7.64 5.54 3.42
N ILE A 45 7.15 4.48 2.78
CA ILE A 45 6.17 3.57 3.40
C ILE A 45 6.74 2.91 4.65
N VAL A 46 7.98 2.40 4.58
CA VAL A 46 8.64 1.76 5.72
C VAL A 46 8.85 2.75 6.86
N LEU A 47 9.32 3.96 6.55
CA LEU A 47 9.51 5.02 7.53
C LEU A 47 8.21 5.39 8.22
N VAL A 48 7.13 5.62 7.46
CA VAL A 48 5.81 5.94 8.03
C VAL A 48 5.34 4.79 8.90
N ALA A 49 5.41 3.53 8.44
CA ALA A 49 4.99 2.39 9.25
C ALA A 49 5.77 2.26 10.57
N HIS A 50 7.07 2.53 10.55
CA HIS A 50 7.89 2.51 11.76
C HIS A 50 7.55 3.65 12.72
N LEU A 51 7.38 4.87 12.20
CA LEU A 51 6.97 6.03 12.99
C LEU A 51 5.58 5.84 13.60
N THR A 52 4.61 5.36 12.84
CA THR A 52 3.24 5.12 13.33
C THR A 52 3.24 4.06 14.44
N LYS A 53 4.04 2.98 14.32
CA LYS A 53 4.16 1.98 15.39
C LYS A 53 4.80 2.52 16.67
N ASN A 54 5.70 3.50 16.55
CA ASN A 54 6.37 4.10 17.71
C ASN A 54 5.53 5.22 18.35
N MET A 55 4.81 6.02 17.54
CA MET A 55 3.96 7.11 18.02
C MET A 55 2.60 6.64 18.54
N PHE A 56 2.07 5.54 17.99
CA PHE A 56 0.87 4.88 18.48
C PHE A 56 1.29 3.59 19.18
N PRO A 57 1.66 3.66 20.47
CA PRO A 57 2.02 2.47 21.22
C PRO A 57 0.89 1.45 21.12
N ASN A 58 1.26 0.17 20.98
CA ASN A 58 0.31 -0.91 20.82
C ASN A 58 -0.77 -0.81 21.92
N HIS A 59 -1.99 -0.49 21.53
CA HIS A 59 -3.10 -0.20 22.44
C HIS A 59 -3.31 -1.33 23.45
N GLN A 60 -3.06 -2.57 23.02
CA GLN A 60 -3.14 -3.76 23.86
C GLN A 60 -2.10 -3.75 25.00
N ILE A 61 -0.87 -3.30 24.73
CA ILE A 61 0.18 -3.18 25.75
C ILE A 61 -0.16 -2.08 26.76
N SER A 62 -0.74 -0.97 26.28
CA SER A 62 -1.20 0.12 27.15
C SER A 62 -2.30 -0.36 28.10
N LEU A 63 -3.29 -1.10 27.60
CA LEU A 63 -4.37 -1.66 28.41
C LEU A 63 -3.83 -2.69 29.42
N LEU A 64 -2.96 -3.60 28.96
CA LEU A 64 -2.34 -4.60 29.84
C LEU A 64 -1.53 -3.95 30.98
N THR A 65 -0.83 -2.84 30.70
CA THR A 65 -0.09 -2.10 31.73
C THR A 65 -1.02 -1.48 32.76
N ALA A 66 -2.18 -0.98 32.33
CA ALA A 66 -3.21 -0.46 33.22
C ALA A 66 -3.78 -1.56 34.13
N ASP A 67 -4.11 -2.72 33.56
CA ASP A 67 -4.62 -3.88 34.30
C ASP A 67 -3.62 -4.39 35.34
N ILE A 68 -2.34 -4.51 34.95
CA ILE A 68 -1.26 -4.91 35.87
C ILE A 68 -1.14 -3.91 37.03
N LYS A 69 -1.27 -2.61 36.76
CA LYS A 69 -1.22 -1.58 37.80
C LYS A 69 -2.37 -1.75 38.80
N ILE A 70 -3.59 -1.98 38.31
CA ILE A 70 -4.77 -2.21 39.14
C ILE A 70 -4.61 -3.47 40.00
N ILE A 71 -4.13 -4.58 39.42
CA ILE A 71 -3.87 -5.82 40.16
C ILE A 71 -2.85 -5.57 41.28
N LYS A 72 -1.76 -4.85 40.98
CA LYS A 72 -0.71 -4.55 41.95
C LYS A 72 -1.21 -3.69 43.12
N GLU A 73 -2.05 -2.69 42.84
CA GLU A 73 -2.68 -1.86 43.87
C GLU A 73 -3.66 -2.67 44.72
N THR A 74 -4.45 -3.54 44.10
CA THR A 74 -5.40 -4.42 44.79
C THR A 74 -4.68 -5.37 45.74
N LEU A 75 -3.62 -6.05 45.27
CA LEU A 75 -2.82 -6.94 46.11
C LEU A 75 -2.15 -6.20 47.28
N LYS A 76 -1.64 -4.99 47.05
CA LYS A 76 -1.04 -4.17 48.11
C LYS A 76 -2.05 -3.77 49.19
N ASN A 77 -3.30 -3.53 48.80
CA ASN A 77 -4.38 -3.22 49.75
C ASN A 77 -4.88 -4.45 50.52
N GLN A 78 -4.80 -5.65 49.93
CA GLN A 78 -5.17 -6.90 50.61
C GLN A 78 -4.08 -7.48 51.51
N LEU A 79 -2.84 -7.02 51.36
CA LEU A 79 -1.69 -7.40 52.21
C LEU A 79 -1.46 -6.43 53.39
N LYS A 80 -2.33 -5.43 53.57
CA LYS A 80 -2.38 -4.58 54.76
C LYS A 80 -3.46 -5.07 55.72
#